data_AF-A0A1G3GLU6-F1
#
_entry.id   AF-A0A1G3GLU6-F1
#
_cell.length_a   1.000
_cell.length_b   1.000
_cell.length_c   1.000
_cell.angle_alpha   90.00
_cell.angle_beta   90.00
_cell.angle_gamma   90.00
#
_symmetry.space_group_name_H-M   'P 1'
#
loop_
_entity.id
_entity.type
_entity.pdbx_description
1 polymer ?
#
loop_
_entity_poly.entity_id
_entity_poly.type
_entity_poly.pdbx_seq_one_letter_code
_entity_poly.pdbx_strand_id
1 'polypeptide(L)'
;MVRIPPPPPGTDAWQAYVRHEAEQQAIKEARWQAMIDASPVTQALLNEAKAYHEAHGEWPKVTMRTKKVSKENDAMTKLKKARKKVQELASIVRDQAFDDWLERWTVKAERPDEWTQARVLYENYLKRAKEFGNNQSEKRLSKEELATETRWGRMMGAVYEKHRRPRAYYYPVRLKRGA
;
A
#
# COMPACT_ATOMS: atom_id res chain seq x y z
N MET A 1 22.99 -14.35 -7.96
CA MET A 1 23.89 -13.49 -7.16
C MET A 1 25.31 -13.95 -7.40
N VAL A 2 26.10 -13.15 -8.12
CA VAL A 2 27.51 -13.46 -8.38
C VAL A 2 28.28 -13.18 -7.09
N ARG A 3 28.86 -14.21 -6.45
CA ARG A 3 29.76 -14.01 -5.32
C ARG A 3 31.11 -13.58 -5.88
N ILE A 4 31.45 -12.30 -5.71
CA ILE A 4 32.76 -11.78 -6.05
C ILE A 4 33.77 -12.46 -5.10
N PRO A 5 34.79 -13.16 -5.61
CA PRO A 5 35.78 -13.81 -4.76
C PRO A 5 36.56 -12.75 -3.95
N PRO A 6 36.96 -13.06 -2.71
CA PRO A 6 37.71 -12.13 -1.89
C PRO A 6 39.07 -11.80 -2.55
N PRO A 7 39.54 -10.55 -2.45
CA PRO A 7 40.85 -10.16 -2.95
C PRO A 7 41.98 -10.88 -2.19
N PRO A 8 43.18 -10.99 -2.79
CA PRO A 8 44.30 -11.72 -2.20
C PRO A 8 44.76 -11.09 -0.86
N PRO A 9 45.04 -11.93 0.15
CA PRO A 9 45.41 -11.47 1.49
C PRO A 9 46.68 -10.62 1.50
N GLY A 10 46.74 -9.64 2.40
CA GLY A 10 47.88 -8.73 2.54
C GLY A 10 47.90 -7.52 1.60
N THR A 11 46.90 -7.38 0.71
CA THR A 11 46.72 -6.18 -0.12
C THR A 11 45.83 -5.14 0.55
N ASP A 12 45.95 -3.87 0.14
CA ASP A 12 45.04 -2.81 0.59
C ASP A 12 43.57 -3.14 0.28
N ALA A 13 43.32 -3.83 -0.85
CA ALA A 13 42.00 -4.32 -1.22
C ALA A 13 41.46 -5.38 -0.25
N TRP A 14 42.32 -6.23 0.33
CA TRP A 14 41.94 -7.20 1.36
C TRP A 14 41.60 -6.53 2.69
N GLN A 15 42.36 -5.49 3.09
CA GLN A 15 41.99 -4.73 4.29
C GLN A 15 40.65 -4.01 4.14
N ALA A 16 40.38 -3.44 2.95
CA ALA A 16 39.08 -2.83 2.64
C ALA A 16 37.94 -3.86 2.64
N TYR A 17 38.18 -5.05 2.08
CA TYR A 17 37.22 -6.16 2.09
C TYR A 17 36.88 -6.62 3.52
N VAL A 18 37.89 -6.79 4.38
CA VAL A 18 37.71 -7.19 5.79
C VAL A 18 36.93 -6.13 6.57
N ARG A 19 37.23 -4.84 6.38
CA ARG A 19 36.46 -3.75 7.00
C ARG A 19 35.01 -3.74 6.53
N HIS A 20 34.78 -3.89 5.23
CA HIS A 20 33.43 -3.94 4.68
C HIS A 20 32.64 -5.16 5.20
N GLU A 21 33.25 -6.34 5.30
CA GLU A 21 32.57 -7.50 5.90
C GLU A 21 32.27 -7.30 7.39
N ALA A 22 33.19 -6.70 8.15
CA ALA A 22 32.96 -6.35 9.55
C ALA A 22 31.81 -5.34 9.71
N GLU A 23 31.73 -4.33 8.84
CA GLU A 23 30.61 -3.38 8.81
C GLU A 23 29.28 -4.06 8.46
N GLN A 24 29.27 -4.95 7.45
CA GLN A 24 28.07 -5.71 7.10
C GLN A 24 27.63 -6.63 8.23
N GLN A 25 28.57 -7.18 8.99
CA GLN A 25 28.28 -8.01 10.15
C GLN A 25 27.70 -7.16 11.30
N ALA A 26 28.30 -6.00 11.59
CA ALA A 26 27.78 -5.05 12.56
C ALA A 26 26.38 -4.53 12.19
N ILE A 27 26.11 -4.27 10.90
CA ILE A 27 24.78 -3.87 10.41
C ILE A 27 23.76 -5.00 10.61
N LYS A 28 24.14 -6.26 10.33
CA LYS A 28 23.26 -7.42 10.56
C LYS A 28 22.96 -7.61 12.04
N GLU A 29 23.96 -7.49 12.89
CA GLU A 29 23.82 -7.57 14.35
C GLU A 29 22.95 -6.43 14.90
N ALA A 30 23.19 -5.18 14.47
CA ALA A 30 22.37 -4.04 14.86
C ALA A 30 20.91 -4.18 14.41
N ARG A 31 20.68 -4.72 13.21
CA ARG A 31 19.32 -4.98 12.70
C ARG A 31 18.62 -6.10 13.47
N TRP A 32 19.37 -7.14 13.85
CA TRP A 32 18.86 -8.22 14.68
C TRP A 32 18.53 -7.73 16.09
N GLN A 33 19.40 -6.89 16.68
CA GLN A 33 19.18 -6.27 17.98
C GLN A 33 18.01 -5.28 17.97
N ALA A 34 17.87 -4.45 16.94
CA ALA A 34 16.71 -3.57 16.79
C ALA A 34 15.40 -4.35 16.64
N MET A 35 15.42 -5.53 16.04
CA MET A 35 14.24 -6.41 15.95
C MET A 35 13.88 -7.04 17.30
N ILE A 36 14.87 -7.26 18.17
CA ILE A 36 14.68 -7.68 19.56
C ILE A 36 14.05 -6.55 20.37
N ASP A 37 14.62 -5.35 20.29
CA ASP A 37 14.22 -4.20 21.11
C ASP A 37 12.85 -3.64 20.69
N ALA A 38 12.49 -3.71 19.39
CA ALA A 38 11.22 -3.21 18.87
C ALA A 38 10.00 -4.13 19.16
N SER A 39 10.22 -5.34 19.68
CA SER A 39 9.15 -6.31 19.93
C SER A 39 9.06 -6.61 21.44
N PRO A 40 8.01 -6.13 22.13
CA PRO A 40 7.80 -6.39 23.55
C PRO A 40 7.77 -7.88 23.90
N VAL A 41 7.30 -8.71 22.96
CA VAL A 41 7.27 -10.17 23.08
C VAL A 41 8.69 -10.75 23.01
N THR A 42 9.55 -10.22 22.14
CA THR A 42 10.93 -10.70 21.99
C THR A 42 11.78 -10.32 23.21
N GLN A 43 11.57 -9.13 23.77
CA GLN A 43 12.23 -8.68 25.01
C GLN A 43 11.81 -9.53 26.22
N ALA A 44 10.51 -9.82 26.36
CA ALA A 44 10.00 -10.68 27.43
C ALA A 44 10.59 -12.10 27.35
N LEU A 45 10.70 -12.65 26.14
CA LEU A 45 11.29 -13.96 25.90
C LEU A 45 12.80 -14.01 26.22
N LEU A 46 13.54 -12.95 25.92
CA LEU A 46 14.96 -12.82 26.23
C LEU A 46 15.20 -12.70 27.74
N ASN A 47 14.39 -11.91 28.44
CA ASN A 47 14.49 -11.76 29.88
C ASN A 47 14.17 -13.09 30.59
N GLU A 48 13.16 -13.82 30.12
CA GLU A 48 12.82 -15.13 30.69
C GLU A 48 13.87 -16.20 30.39
N ALA A 49 14.49 -16.17 29.20
CA ALA A 49 15.59 -17.06 28.85
C ALA A 49 16.87 -16.76 29.67
N LYS A 50 17.17 -15.49 29.92
CA LYS A 50 18.29 -15.06 30.79
C LYS A 50 18.07 -15.50 32.24
N ALA A 51 16.86 -15.29 32.78
CA ALA A 51 16.51 -15.74 34.13
C ALA A 51 16.63 -17.28 34.27
N TYR A 52 16.25 -18.03 33.23
CA TYR A 52 16.44 -19.49 33.22
C TYR A 52 17.92 -19.89 33.22
N HIS A 53 18.75 -19.22 32.42
CA HIS A 53 20.20 -19.48 32.39
C HIS A 53 20.88 -19.14 33.71
N GLU A 54 20.50 -18.04 34.35
CA GLU A 54 20.99 -17.67 35.69
C GLU A 54 20.60 -18.70 36.76
N ALA A 55 19.41 -19.30 36.65
CA ALA A 55 18.93 -20.30 37.61
C ALA A 55 19.51 -21.71 37.39
N HIS A 56 19.82 -22.09 36.14
CA HIS A 56 20.14 -23.48 35.78
C HIS A 56 21.51 -23.67 35.11
N GLY A 57 22.27 -22.60 34.86
CA GLY A 57 23.61 -22.67 34.25
C GLY A 57 23.62 -23.06 32.77
N GLU A 58 22.46 -23.37 32.19
CA GLU A 58 22.30 -23.81 30.80
C GLU A 58 21.27 -22.95 30.07
N TRP A 59 21.51 -22.67 28.79
CA TRP A 59 20.51 -21.98 27.96
C TRP A 59 19.36 -22.93 27.65
N PRO A 60 18.09 -22.50 27.82
CA PRO A 60 16.95 -23.36 27.52
C PRO A 60 16.95 -23.75 26.03
N LYS A 61 16.83 -25.04 25.72
CA LYS A 61 16.72 -25.53 24.33
C LYS A 61 15.50 -24.87 23.65
N VAL A 62 15.76 -23.90 22.77
CA VAL A 62 14.75 -23.07 22.10
C VAL A 62 13.96 -23.90 21.09
N THR A 63 12.94 -24.64 21.53
CA THR A 63 12.11 -25.46 20.63
C THR A 63 10.61 -25.18 20.71
N MET A 64 10.15 -24.45 21.73
CA MET A 64 8.70 -24.24 21.98
C MET A 64 8.19 -22.83 21.66
N ARG A 65 8.99 -21.76 21.84
CA ARG A 65 8.51 -20.35 21.78
C ARG A 65 8.81 -19.60 20.48
N THR A 66 9.79 -20.03 19.70
CA THR A 66 10.01 -19.54 18.32
C THR A 66 8.86 -19.88 17.37
N LYS A 67 8.13 -20.98 17.62
CA LYS A 67 6.90 -21.32 16.87
C LYS A 67 5.80 -20.27 17.04
N LYS A 68 5.71 -19.59 18.19
CA LYS A 68 4.67 -18.58 18.46
C LYS A 68 4.99 -17.24 17.79
N VAL A 69 6.23 -16.76 17.91
CA VAL A 69 6.70 -15.56 17.20
C VAL A 69 6.67 -15.76 15.67
N SER A 70 7.04 -16.94 15.17
CA SER A 70 6.89 -17.30 13.76
C SER A 70 5.42 -17.28 13.31
N LYS A 71 4.50 -17.86 14.10
CA LYS A 71 3.06 -17.85 13.79
C LYS A 71 2.45 -16.45 13.83
N GLU A 72 2.87 -15.59 14.75
CA GLU A 72 2.42 -14.19 14.82
C GLU A 72 2.93 -13.38 13.63
N ASN A 73 4.18 -13.58 13.22
CA ASN A 73 4.74 -12.99 12.00
C ASN A 73 4.04 -13.49 10.72
N ASP A 74 3.70 -14.77 10.66
CA ASP A 74 2.92 -15.35 9.56
C ASP A 74 1.49 -14.80 9.53
N ALA A 75 0.83 -14.67 10.69
CA ALA A 75 -0.49 -14.09 10.81
C ALA A 75 -0.50 -12.61 10.40
N MET A 76 0.48 -11.83 10.84
CA MET A 76 0.63 -10.43 10.45
C MET A 76 0.93 -10.27 8.95
N THR A 77 1.73 -11.16 8.38
CA THR A 77 2.00 -11.20 6.93
C THR A 77 0.74 -11.55 6.13
N LYS A 78 -0.06 -12.52 6.61
CA LYS A 78 -1.36 -12.86 6.02
C LYS A 78 -2.33 -11.68 6.08
N LEU A 79 -2.40 -10.96 7.21
CA LEU A 79 -3.22 -9.76 7.35
C LEU A 79 -2.78 -8.64 6.40
N LYS A 80 -1.47 -8.40 6.24
CA LYS A 80 -0.95 -7.43 5.25
C LYS A 80 -1.34 -7.81 3.82
N LYS A 81 -1.21 -9.09 3.46
CA LYS A 81 -1.62 -9.60 2.13
C LYS A 81 -3.13 -9.44 1.91
N ALA A 82 -3.94 -9.77 2.91
CA ALA A 82 -5.39 -9.59 2.85
C ALA A 82 -5.77 -8.11 2.68
N ARG A 83 -5.17 -7.20 3.46
CA ARG A 83 -5.38 -5.75 3.31
C ARG A 83 -5.00 -5.24 1.92
N LYS A 84 -3.86 -5.69 1.38
CA LYS A 84 -3.45 -5.33 0.02
C LYS A 84 -4.49 -5.79 -1.01
N LYS A 85 -4.97 -7.04 -0.89
CA LYS A 85 -5.99 -7.58 -1.79
C LYS A 85 -7.32 -6.82 -1.68
N VAL A 86 -7.73 -6.42 -0.48
CA VAL A 86 -8.91 -5.56 -0.28
C VAL A 86 -8.72 -4.21 -0.98
N GLN A 87 -7.55 -3.58 -0.85
CA GLN A 87 -7.25 -2.32 -1.55
C GLN A 87 -7.25 -2.46 -3.07
N GLU A 88 -6.73 -3.58 -3.59
CA GLU A 88 -6.75 -3.89 -5.03
C GLU A 88 -8.20 -4.04 -5.54
N LEU A 89 -9.03 -4.82 -4.84
CA LEU A 89 -10.45 -4.99 -5.18
C LEU A 89 -11.23 -3.67 -5.08
N ALA A 90 -10.97 -2.87 -4.04
CA ALA A 90 -11.54 -1.54 -3.90
C ALA A 90 -11.14 -0.58 -5.03
N SER A 91 -9.93 -0.71 -5.60
CA SER A 91 -9.56 0.03 -6.80
C SER A 91 -10.41 -0.39 -7.99
N ILE A 92 -10.58 -1.70 -8.20
CA ILE A 92 -11.37 -2.23 -9.33
C ILE A 92 -12.82 -1.73 -9.27
N VAL A 93 -13.45 -1.78 -8.08
CA VAL A 93 -14.83 -1.27 -7.91
C VAL A 93 -14.91 0.22 -8.25
N ARG A 94 -13.94 1.03 -7.83
CA ARG A 94 -13.90 2.46 -8.16
C ARG A 94 -13.78 2.74 -9.63
N ASP A 95 -12.84 2.04 -10.27
CA ASP A 95 -12.54 2.22 -11.68
C ASP A 95 -13.78 1.82 -12.51
N GLN A 96 -14.44 0.70 -12.17
CA GLN A 96 -15.69 0.29 -12.80
C GLN A 96 -16.87 1.23 -12.56
N ALA A 97 -17.04 1.73 -11.33
CA ALA A 97 -18.08 2.71 -11.01
C ALA A 97 -17.86 4.03 -11.76
N PHE A 98 -16.60 4.40 -11.98
CA PHE A 98 -16.23 5.56 -12.79
C PHE A 98 -16.55 5.33 -14.27
N ASP A 99 -16.17 4.18 -14.83
CA ASP A 99 -16.43 3.85 -16.24
C ASP A 99 -17.94 3.79 -16.52
N ASP A 100 -18.71 3.13 -15.66
CA ASP A 100 -20.18 3.06 -15.76
C ASP A 100 -20.80 4.47 -15.68
N TRP A 101 -20.31 5.30 -14.76
CA TRP A 101 -20.77 6.69 -14.67
C TRP A 101 -20.46 7.47 -15.94
N LEU A 102 -19.25 7.34 -16.46
CA LEU A 102 -18.80 8.04 -17.65
C LEU A 102 -19.65 7.66 -18.87
N GLU A 103 -19.86 6.36 -19.08
CA GLU A 103 -20.65 5.84 -20.19
C GLU A 103 -22.13 6.26 -20.08
N ARG A 104 -22.73 6.14 -18.90
CA ARG A 104 -24.18 6.36 -18.73
C ARG A 104 -24.56 7.82 -18.62
N TRP A 105 -23.75 8.66 -17.97
CA TRP A 105 -24.15 10.01 -17.56
C TRP A 105 -23.38 11.14 -18.22
N THR A 106 -22.32 10.84 -18.97
CA THR A 106 -21.54 11.87 -19.67
C THR A 106 -21.57 11.67 -21.18
N VAL A 107 -21.38 12.76 -21.92
CA VAL A 107 -21.19 12.77 -23.38
C VAL A 107 -20.08 13.77 -23.68
N LYS A 108 -19.27 13.47 -24.69
CA LYS A 108 -18.25 14.41 -25.18
C LYS A 108 -18.91 15.71 -25.63
N ALA A 109 -18.41 16.84 -25.15
CA ALA A 109 -18.89 18.15 -25.58
C ALA A 109 -18.36 18.45 -26.98
N GLU A 110 -19.22 18.94 -27.87
CA GLU A 110 -18.80 19.32 -29.23
C GLU A 110 -18.19 20.72 -29.24
N ARG A 111 -18.66 21.59 -28.34
CA ARG A 111 -18.27 22.99 -28.29
C ARG A 111 -17.71 23.38 -26.92
N PRO A 112 -16.80 24.38 -26.85
CA PRO A 112 -16.20 24.82 -25.59
C PRO A 112 -17.20 25.36 -24.55
N ASP A 113 -18.31 25.95 -24.98
CA ASP A 113 -19.37 26.46 -24.10
C ASP A 113 -20.13 25.34 -23.38
N GLU A 114 -20.16 24.13 -23.94
CA GLU A 114 -20.77 22.94 -23.33
C GLU A 114 -19.88 22.26 -22.27
N TRP A 115 -18.64 22.73 -22.10
CA TRP A 115 -17.71 22.12 -21.16
C TRP A 115 -18.22 22.27 -19.73
N THR A 116 -18.24 21.16 -19.01
CA THR A 116 -18.72 21.15 -17.63
C THR A 116 -17.57 21.37 -16.66
N GLN A 117 -17.85 22.15 -15.61
CA GLN A 117 -16.90 22.40 -14.53
C GLN A 117 -16.60 21.09 -13.79
N ALA A 118 -15.32 20.89 -13.44
CA ALA A 118 -14.85 19.69 -12.75
C ALA A 118 -15.63 19.38 -11.48
N ARG A 119 -15.93 20.39 -10.65
CA ARG A 119 -16.70 20.24 -9.42
C ARG A 119 -18.10 19.67 -9.67
N VAL A 120 -18.80 20.17 -10.68
CA VAL A 120 -20.16 19.72 -11.04
C VAL A 120 -20.14 18.26 -11.49
N LEU A 121 -19.14 17.89 -12.29
CA LEU A 121 -18.96 16.50 -12.73
C LEU A 121 -18.65 15.57 -11.54
N TYR A 122 -17.80 16.01 -10.60
CA TYR A 122 -17.48 15.22 -9.42
C TYR A 122 -18.69 15.03 -8.49
N GLU A 123 -19.48 16.09 -8.25
CA GLU A 123 -20.71 16.00 -7.48
C GLU A 123 -21.73 15.05 -8.12
N ASN A 124 -21.84 15.08 -9.45
CA ASN A 124 -22.68 14.14 -10.20
C ASN A 124 -22.17 12.69 -10.08
N TYR A 125 -20.86 12.48 -10.23
CA TYR A 125 -20.20 11.19 -10.03
C TYR A 125 -20.52 10.62 -8.64
N LEU A 126 -20.36 11.41 -7.56
CA LEU A 126 -20.67 10.96 -6.20
C LEU A 126 -22.14 10.58 -6.00
N LYS A 127 -23.06 11.22 -6.72
CA LYS A 127 -24.49 10.90 -6.65
C LYS A 127 -24.77 9.55 -7.30
N ARG A 128 -24.19 9.29 -8.48
CA ARG A 128 -24.48 8.11 -9.31
C ARG A 128 -23.64 6.89 -8.95
N ALA A 129 -22.35 7.07 -8.63
CA ALA A 129 -21.47 5.97 -8.27
C ALA A 129 -21.92 5.23 -6.99
N LYS A 130 -22.66 5.89 -6.09
CA LYS A 130 -23.27 5.24 -4.91
C LYS A 130 -24.32 4.19 -5.27
N GLU A 131 -24.91 4.30 -6.45
CA GLU A 131 -25.95 3.39 -6.94
C GLU A 131 -25.36 2.26 -7.80
N PHE A 132 -24.05 2.30 -8.06
CA PHE A 132 -23.33 1.28 -8.80
C PHE A 132 -23.36 -0.07 -8.06
N GLY A 133 -23.67 -1.13 -8.80
CA GLY A 133 -23.88 -2.49 -8.27
C GLY A 133 -25.30 -3.00 -8.47
N ASN A 134 -25.44 -4.30 -8.71
CA ASN A 134 -26.72 -4.95 -8.99
C ASN A 134 -27.47 -5.33 -7.72
N ASN A 135 -26.75 -5.53 -6.61
CA ASN A 135 -27.31 -5.93 -5.33
C ASN A 135 -26.90 -4.95 -4.19
N GLN A 136 -27.54 -5.10 -3.03
CA GLN A 136 -27.33 -4.19 -1.89
C GLN A 136 -25.90 -4.23 -1.34
N SER A 137 -25.24 -5.40 -1.38
CA SER A 137 -23.84 -5.56 -0.96
C SER A 137 -22.87 -4.82 -1.88
N GLU A 138 -23.05 -4.90 -3.20
CA GLU A 138 -22.23 -4.18 -4.18
C GLU A 138 -22.44 -2.67 -4.09
N LYS A 139 -23.69 -2.22 -3.93
CA LYS A 139 -23.99 -0.80 -3.70
C LYS A 139 -23.36 -0.27 -2.42
N ARG A 140 -23.37 -1.08 -1.36
CA ARG A 140 -22.69 -0.73 -0.10
C ARG A 140 -21.17 -0.62 -0.31
N LEU A 141 -20.56 -1.58 -0.98
CA LEU A 141 -19.13 -1.56 -1.31
C LEU A 141 -18.77 -0.33 -2.16
N SER A 142 -19.56 -0.02 -3.19
CA SER A 142 -19.34 1.16 -4.01
C SER A 142 -19.43 2.47 -3.22
N LYS A 143 -20.40 2.57 -2.29
CA LYS A 143 -20.55 3.72 -1.41
C LYS A 143 -19.38 3.89 -0.44
N GLU A 144 -18.85 2.79 0.10
CA GLU A 144 -17.69 2.79 0.99
C GLU A 144 -16.40 3.13 0.23
N GLU A 145 -16.29 2.66 -1.01
CA GLU A 145 -15.12 2.83 -1.86
C GLU A 145 -15.35 3.90 -2.94
N LEU A 146 -15.91 5.07 -2.63
CA LEU A 146 -15.98 6.15 -3.63
C LEU A 146 -14.60 6.76 -3.87
N ALA A 147 -14.33 7.17 -5.11
CA ALA A 147 -13.12 7.92 -5.40
C ALA A 147 -13.18 9.31 -4.74
N THR A 148 -12.10 9.69 -4.05
CA THR A 148 -11.91 11.08 -3.59
C THR A 148 -11.76 12.00 -4.81
N GLU A 149 -12.02 13.31 -4.63
CA GLU A 149 -11.93 14.28 -5.74
C GLU A 149 -10.57 14.25 -6.43
N THR A 150 -9.48 14.09 -5.67
CA THR A 150 -8.13 13.97 -6.23
C THR A 150 -7.97 12.72 -7.09
N ARG A 151 -8.47 11.56 -6.62
CA ARG A 151 -8.38 10.31 -7.39
C ARG A 151 -9.29 10.36 -8.61
N TRP A 152 -10.52 10.83 -8.45
CA TRP A 152 -11.45 11.09 -9.53
C TRP A 152 -10.84 12.02 -10.58
N GLY A 153 -10.18 13.10 -10.16
CA GLY A 153 -9.49 14.02 -11.05
C GLY A 153 -8.35 13.36 -11.84
N ARG A 154 -7.64 12.39 -11.25
CA ARG A 154 -6.64 11.58 -11.98
C ARG A 154 -7.29 10.65 -12.99
N MET A 155 -8.40 10.00 -12.63
CA MET A 155 -9.16 9.13 -13.55
C MET A 155 -9.71 9.94 -14.73
N MET A 156 -10.36 11.08 -14.46
CA MET A 156 -10.81 12.02 -15.49
C MET A 156 -9.67 12.51 -16.38
N GLY A 157 -8.54 12.90 -15.78
CA GLY A 157 -7.36 13.38 -16.51
C GLY A 157 -6.72 12.33 -17.43
N ALA A 158 -6.95 11.04 -17.15
CA ALA A 158 -6.51 9.95 -18.02
C ALA A 158 -7.39 9.81 -19.28
N VAL A 159 -8.65 10.24 -19.21
CA VAL A 159 -9.61 10.14 -20.33
C VAL A 159 -9.73 11.45 -21.11
N TYR A 160 -9.72 12.58 -20.39
CA TYR A 160 -9.91 13.91 -20.97
C TYR A 160 -8.86 14.89 -20.47
N GLU A 161 -8.41 15.75 -21.36
CA GLU A 161 -7.54 16.86 -20.98
C GLU A 161 -8.28 17.84 -20.07
N LYS A 162 -7.62 18.23 -18.99
CA LYS A 162 -8.17 19.15 -17.99
C LYS A 162 -7.83 20.58 -18.38
N HIS A 163 -8.83 21.42 -18.61
CA HIS A 163 -8.62 22.80 -19.03
C HIS A 163 -8.88 23.80 -17.91
N ARG A 164 -7.99 24.79 -17.76
CA ARG A 164 -8.17 25.91 -16.84
C ARG A 164 -8.86 27.06 -17.57
N ARG A 165 -9.98 27.55 -17.00
CA ARG A 165 -10.63 28.82 -17.35
C ARG A 165 -10.57 29.76 -16.16
N PRO A 166 -10.87 31.07 -16.28
CA PRO A 166 -10.67 32.03 -15.19
C PRO A 166 -11.27 31.60 -13.83
N ARG A 167 -12.48 31.02 -13.84
CA ARG A 167 -13.22 30.68 -12.60
C ARG A 167 -12.96 29.27 -12.06
N ALA A 168 -12.66 28.29 -12.91
CA ALA A 168 -12.47 26.90 -12.47
C ALA A 168 -11.72 26.05 -13.50
N TYR A 169 -11.57 24.76 -13.17
CA TYR A 169 -11.19 23.73 -14.12
C TYR A 169 -12.42 23.11 -14.78
N TYR A 170 -12.28 22.76 -16.05
CA TYR A 170 -13.32 22.23 -16.91
C TYR A 170 -12.80 21.00 -17.65
N TYR A 171 -13.73 20.13 -18.02
CA TYR A 171 -13.47 19.01 -18.91
C TYR A 171 -14.33 19.15 -20.18
N PRO A 172 -13.86 18.65 -21.34
CA PRO A 172 -14.58 18.67 -22.61
C PRO A 172 -15.71 17.63 -22.66
N VAL A 173 -16.52 17.57 -21.61
CA VAL A 173 -17.70 16.71 -21.48
C VAL A 173 -18.87 17.51 -20.93
N ARG A 174 -20.06 17.05 -21.28
CA ARG A 174 -21.33 17.51 -20.73
C ARG A 174 -22.09 16.36 -20.10
N LEU A 175 -22.91 16.70 -19.11
CA LEU A 175 -23.81 15.74 -18.49
C LEU A 175 -25.01 15.45 -19.41
N LYS A 176 -25.47 14.20 -19.43
CA LYS A 176 -26.70 13.82 -20.14
C LYS A 176 -27.93 14.41 -19.44
N ARG A 177 -29.03 14.54 -20.20
CA ARG A 177 -30.30 15.02 -19.65
C ARG A 177 -30.79 14.04 -18.58
N GLY A 178 -31.01 14.53 -17.35
CA GLY A 178 -31.43 13.71 -16.20
C GLY A 178 -30.27 13.20 -15.32
N ALA A 179 -29.03 13.58 -15.62
CA ALA A 179 -27.86 13.30 -14.78
C ALA A 179 -27.96 13.97 -13.41
#